data_AF-A0A3S4G2X9-F1
#
_entry.id   AF-A0A3S4G2X9-F1
#
_cell.length_a   1.000
_cell.length_b   1.000
_cell.length_c   1.000
_cell.angle_alpha   90.00
_cell.angle_beta   90.00
_cell.angle_gamma   90.00
#
_symmetry.space_group_name_H-M   'P 1'
#
loop_
_entity.id
_entity.type
_entity.pdbx_description
1 polymer ?
#
loop_
_entity_poly.entity_id
_entity_poly.type
_entity_poly.pdbx_seq_one_letter_code
_entity_poly.pdbx_strand_id
1 'polypeptide(L)' 'MATHPADSRTQNIPTAWLKVTLYEGRNRQVRRMTAHVGHPTLRLIRYAMGNYTLDNLANGEWRDATE' A
#
# COMPACT_ATOMS: atom_id res chain seq x y z
N MET A 1 14.68 3.78 14.43
CA MET A 1 13.71 4.41 13.49
C MET A 1 14.22 5.80 13.18
N ALA A 2 14.91 6.00 12.07
CA ALA A 2 15.39 7.32 11.67
C ALA A 2 14.28 8.07 10.96
N THR A 3 13.67 9.04 11.63
CA THR A 3 12.83 10.07 10.99
C THR A 3 13.72 10.85 10.03
N HIS A 4 13.53 10.67 8.73
CA HIS A 4 14.21 11.50 7.74
C HIS A 4 13.60 12.91 7.79
N PRO A 5 14.43 13.97 7.82
CA PRO A 5 13.94 15.34 7.70
C PRO A 5 13.34 15.54 6.30
N ALA A 6 12.23 16.29 6.24
CA ALA A 6 11.62 16.69 4.98
C ALA A 6 12.49 17.76 4.30
N ASP A 7 13.42 17.33 3.44
CA ASP A 7 14.15 18.22 2.53
C ASP A 7 13.15 18.80 1.50
N SER A 8 13.05 20.13 1.45
CA SER A 8 12.12 20.90 0.62
C SER A 8 12.52 21.00 -0.85
N ARG A 9 13.27 20.01 -1.34
CA ARG A 9 13.55 19.80 -2.75
C ARG A 9 12.62 18.69 -3.22
N THR A 10 11.48 19.05 -3.81
CA THR A 10 10.63 18.10 -4.52
C THR A 10 11.37 17.63 -5.77
N GLN A 11 12.36 16.75 -5.59
CA GLN A 11 12.89 15.97 -6.68
C GLN A 11 11.70 15.15 -7.19
N ASN A 12 11.34 15.34 -8.45
CA ASN A 12 10.29 14.59 -9.12
C ASN A 12 10.79 13.16 -9.38
N ILE A 13 10.99 12.40 -8.30
CA ILE A 13 11.43 11.01 -8.36
C ILE A 13 10.28 10.23 -9.01
N PRO A 14 10.52 9.55 -10.14
CA PRO A 14 9.47 8.78 -10.80
C PRO A 14 8.97 7.69 -9.86
N THR A 15 7.65 7.63 -9.68
CA THR A 15 6.97 6.61 -8.87
C THR A 15 6.14 5.71 -9.78
N ALA A 16 5.92 4.48 -9.35
CA ALA A 16 5.14 3.49 -10.08
C ALA A 16 4.09 2.84 -9.17
N TRP A 17 3.00 2.38 -9.79
CA TRP A 17 1.96 1.60 -9.13
C TRP A 17 2.20 0.11 -9.37
N LEU A 18 2.05 -0.69 -8.32
CA LEU A 18 2.16 -2.14 -8.37
C LEU A 18 0.87 -2.77 -7.86
N LYS A 19 0.33 -3.73 -8.61
CA LYS A 19 -0.70 -4.65 -8.11
C LYS A 19 -0.01 -5.89 -7.58
N VAL A 20 -0.12 -6.12 -6.27
CA VAL A 20 0.49 -7.26 -5.58
C VAL A 20 -0.62 -8.08 -4.93
N THR A 21 -0.72 -9.35 -5.29
CA THR A 21 -1.60 -10.33 -4.64
C THR A 21 -0.75 -11.21 -3.72
N LEU A 22 -1.11 -11.30 -2.44
CA LEU A 22 -0.45 -12.15 -1.46
C LEU A 22 -1.44 -13.17 -0.89
N TYR A 23 -0.95 -14.38 -0.65
CA TYR A 23 -1.69 -15.45 0.03
C TYR A 23 -1.25 -15.66 1.49
N GLU A 24 -0.23 -14.92 1.94
CA GLU A 24 0.24 -14.88 3.33
C GLU A 24 0.17 -13.45 3.90
N GLY A 25 0.12 -13.34 5.23
CA GLY A 25 -0.11 -12.09 5.96
C GLY A 25 0.99 -11.74 6.97
N ARG A 26 2.28 -11.82 6.59
CA ARG A 26 3.36 -11.56 7.54
C ARG A 26 3.47 -10.06 7.87
N ASN A 27 3.99 -9.76 9.07
CA ASN A 27 4.14 -8.37 9.53
C ASN A 27 4.92 -7.53 8.51
N ARG A 28 4.29 -6.43 8.03
CA ARG A 28 4.82 -5.48 7.04
C ARG A 28 5.38 -6.13 5.77
N GLN A 29 4.84 -7.27 5.35
CA GLN A 29 5.41 -8.08 4.27
C GLN A 29 5.64 -7.30 2.97
N VAL A 30 4.60 -6.65 2.43
CA VAL A 30 4.72 -5.86 1.18
C VAL A 30 5.83 -4.82 1.30
N ARG A 31 5.85 -4.06 2.40
CA ARG A 31 6.85 -3.01 2.64
C ARG A 31 8.28 -3.56 2.76
N ARG A 32 8.43 -4.77 3.34
CA ARG A 32 9.74 -5.44 3.42
C ARG A 32 10.19 -5.97 2.07
N MET A 33 9.30 -6.59 1.30
CA MET A 33 9.60 -7.11 -0.04
C MET A 33 10.04 -6.00 -0.99
N THR A 34 9.29 -4.89 -1.04
CA THR A 34 9.57 -3.77 -1.96
C THR A 34 10.85 -3.02 -1.57
N ALA A 35 11.10 -2.79 -0.27
CA ALA A 35 12.34 -2.20 0.21
C ALA A 35 13.55 -3.12 -0.05
N HIS A 36 13.38 -4.43 0.06
CA HIS A 36 14.44 -5.40 -0.21
C HIS A 36 14.93 -5.37 -1.66
N VAL A 37 14.03 -5.09 -2.61
CA VAL A 37 14.37 -4.93 -4.04
C VAL A 37 14.72 -3.49 -4.44
N GLY A 38 14.89 -2.57 -3.47
CA GLY A 38 15.33 -1.19 -3.74
C GLY A 38 14.22 -0.18 -4.06
N HIS A 39 12.95 -0.56 -3.91
CA HIS A 39 11.80 0.29 -4.22
C HIS A 39 10.89 0.51 -2.99
N PRO A 40 11.28 1.35 -2.02
CA PRO A 40 10.53 1.52 -0.77
C PRO A 40 9.08 1.98 -1.02
N THR A 41 8.12 1.35 -0.34
CA THR A 41 6.68 1.66 -0.50
C THR A 41 6.31 3.01 0.10
N LEU A 42 5.89 3.95 -0.74
CA LEU A 42 5.34 5.25 -0.35
C LEU A 42 3.88 5.15 0.09
N ARG A 43 3.03 4.50 -0.72
CA ARG A 43 1.60 4.30 -0.45
C ARG A 43 1.25 2.82 -0.60
N LEU A 44 0.50 2.28 0.36
CA LEU A 44 0.00 0.91 0.34
C LEU A 44 -1.51 0.93 0.56
N ILE A 45 -2.26 0.52 -0.46
CA ILE A 45 -3.71 0.38 -0.40
C ILE A 45 -4.03 -1.11 -0.56
N ARG A 46 -4.77 -1.67 0.38
CA ARG A 46 -5.31 -3.02 0.23
C ARG A 46 -6.64 -2.92 -0.50
N TYR A 47 -6.64 -3.27 -1.78
CA TYR A 47 -7.82 -3.19 -2.63
C TYR A 47 -8.82 -4.32 -2.41
N ALA A 48 -8.34 -5.53 -2.10
CA ALA A 48 -9.18 -6.70 -1.90
C ALA A 48 -8.66 -7.61 -0.77
N MET A 49 -9.56 -8.38 -0.17
CA MET A 49 -9.25 -9.41 0.82
C MET A 49 -10.30 -10.53 0.75
N GLY A 50 -9.87 -11.74 0.37
CA GLY A 50 -10.82 -12.82 0.07
C GLY A 50 -11.78 -12.41 -1.04
N ASN A 51 -13.08 -12.52 -0.78
CA ASN A 51 -14.15 -12.16 -1.73
C ASN A 51 -14.54 -10.67 -1.68
N TYR A 52 -13.95 -9.88 -0.78
CA TYR A 52 -14.29 -8.47 -0.60
C TYR A 52 -13.35 -7.57 -1.41
N THR A 53 -13.92 -6.55 -2.07
CA THR A 53 -13.19 -5.51 -2.81
C THR A 53 -13.61 -4.11 -2.35
N LEU A 54 -12.76 -3.11 -2.62
CA LEU A 54 -13.07 -1.68 -2.43
C LEU A 54 -13.95 -1.10 -3.56
N ASP A 55 -14.56 -1.94 -4.40
CA ASP A 55 -15.42 -1.45 -5.47
C ASP A 55 -16.60 -0.67 -4.89
N ASN A 56 -16.84 0.52 -5.46
CA ASN A 56 -17.89 1.45 -5.06
C ASN A 56 -17.84 1.88 -3.58
N LEU A 57 -16.67 1.88 -2.95
CA LEU A 57 -16.49 2.37 -1.59
C LEU A 57 -15.48 3.52 -1.57
N ALA A 58 -15.92 4.73 -1.22
CA ALA A 58 -15.02 5.87 -1.14
C ALA A 58 -14.12 5.79 0.11
N ASN A 59 -13.03 6.57 0.10
CA ASN A 59 -12.14 6.63 1.25
C ASN A 59 -12.87 7.21 2.47
N GLY A 60 -12.91 6.47 3.58
CA GLY A 60 -13.57 6.86 4.83
C GLY A 60 -15.02 6.36 4.94
N GLU A 61 -15.59 5.81 3.87
CA GLU A 61 -16.91 5.19 3.90
C GLU A 61 -16.85 3.73 4.34
N TRP A 62 -18.00 3.22 4.77
CA TRP A 62 -18.21 1.82 5.13
C TRP A 62 -19.55 1.34 4.58
N ARG A 63 -19.67 0.03 4.40
CA ARG A 63 -20.92 -0.66 4.03
C ARG A 63 -20.98 -2.00 4.72
N ASP A 64 -22.18 -2.46 5.04
CA ASP A 64 -22.36 -3.81 5.57
C ASP A 64 -22.08 -4.86 4.48
N ALA A 65 -21.50 -5.97 4.90
CA ALA A 65 -21.35 -7.12 4.03
C ALA A 65 -22.71 -7.81 3.89
N THR A 66 -23.21 -7.91 2.65
CA THR A 66 -24.24 -8.90 2.31
C THR A 66 -23.62 -10.29 2.41
N GLU A 67 -24.34 -11.24 3.01
CA GLU A 67 -23.95 -12.65 3.14
C GLU A 67 -23.51 -13.29 1.80
#